data_AF-A0A0F9FTQ9-F1
#
_entry.id   AF-A0A0F9FTQ9-F1
#
_cell.length_a   1.000
_cell.length_b   1.000
_cell.length_c   1.000
_cell.angle_alpha   90.00
_cell.angle_beta   90.00
_cell.angle_gamma   90.00
#
_symmetry.space_group_name_H-M   'P 1'
#
loop_
_entity.id
_entity.type
_entity.pdbx_description
1 polymer ?
#
loop_
_entity_poly.entity_id
_entity_poly.type
_entity_poly.pdbx_seq_one_letter_code
_entity_poly.pdbx_strand_id
1 'polypeptide(L)'
;MTPLGKYMRAEQMGKSVSGKTKIWDILAQDNFILGTVKWKPSWRCYVFEPAQETCFNGTCLTELVTFCEAETTKQLHPTRVYDDIDAIRIAAEIRARGLTGEGEGLY
;
A
#
# COMPACT_ATOMS: atom_id res chain seq x y z
N MET A 1 -3.69 -14.50 1.52
CA MET A 1 -4.09 -14.00 2.86
C MET A 1 -2.92 -13.21 3.44
N THR A 2 -3.16 -11.97 3.86
CA THR A 2 -2.13 -11.05 4.36
C THR A 2 -2.45 -10.68 5.82
N PRO A 3 -1.56 -10.93 6.78
CA PRO A 3 -1.81 -10.55 8.18
C PRO A 3 -1.83 -9.02 8.34
N LEU A 4 -2.72 -8.52 9.20
CA LEU A 4 -2.84 -7.11 9.59
C LEU A 4 -2.71 -7.01 11.12
N GLY A 5 -1.46 -7.03 11.57
CA GLY A 5 -1.13 -7.10 12.99
C GLY A 5 -1.61 -8.40 13.66
N LYS A 6 -1.96 -8.30 14.94
CA LYS A 6 -2.29 -9.46 15.79
C LYS A 6 -3.72 -9.98 15.59
N TYR A 7 -4.67 -9.10 15.31
CA TYR A 7 -6.10 -9.41 15.46
C TYR A 7 -6.83 -9.60 14.12
N MET A 8 -6.24 -9.16 13.02
CA MET A 8 -6.92 -9.08 11.73
C MET A 8 -6.05 -9.64 10.61
N ARG A 9 -6.69 -9.95 9.50
CA ARG A 9 -6.02 -10.29 8.24
C ARG A 9 -6.89 -9.90 7.05
N ALA A 10 -6.25 -9.59 5.93
CA ALA A 10 -6.89 -9.32 4.66
C ALA A 10 -6.92 -10.59 3.78
N GLU A 11 -8.09 -10.91 3.25
CA GLU A 11 -8.29 -11.98 2.28
C GLU A 11 -8.80 -11.39 0.97
N GLN A 12 -8.13 -11.67 -0.16
CA GLN A 12 -8.53 -11.11 -1.44
C GLN A 12 -9.69 -11.91 -2.02
N MET A 13 -10.87 -11.30 -2.09
CA MET A 13 -12.09 -11.93 -2.59
C MET A 13 -12.21 -11.88 -4.12
N GLY A 14 -11.49 -10.97 -4.76
CA GLY A 14 -11.46 -10.87 -6.21
C GLY A 14 -11.12 -9.48 -6.71
N LYS A 15 -11.85 -9.05 -7.74
CA LYS A 15 -11.72 -7.74 -8.38
C LYS A 15 -13.08 -7.05 -8.44
N SER A 16 -13.06 -5.73 -8.59
CA SER A 16 -14.24 -4.90 -8.88
C SER A 16 -14.96 -5.38 -10.14
N VAL A 17 -16.20 -4.93 -10.33
CA VAL A 17 -17.01 -5.21 -11.54
C VAL A 17 -16.24 -4.90 -12.83
N SER A 18 -15.44 -3.81 -12.85
CA SER A 18 -14.61 -3.45 -14.00
C SER A 18 -13.38 -4.35 -14.22
N GLY A 19 -13.05 -5.22 -13.26
CA GLY A 19 -11.85 -6.04 -13.24
C GLY A 19 -10.54 -5.27 -12.98
N LYS A 20 -10.59 -3.96 -12.72
CA LYS A 20 -9.38 -3.12 -12.61
C LYS A 20 -8.76 -3.07 -11.23
N THR A 21 -9.59 -3.05 -10.18
CA THR A 21 -9.12 -2.91 -8.79
C THR A 21 -9.46 -4.15 -8.00
N LYS A 22 -8.60 -4.53 -7.06
CA LYS A 22 -8.83 -5.65 -6.14
C LYS A 22 -9.87 -5.31 -5.07
N ILE A 23 -10.42 -6.34 -4.43
CA ILE A 23 -11.31 -6.25 -3.26
C ILE A 23 -10.82 -7.24 -2.22
N TRP A 24 -10.79 -6.82 -0.95
CA TRP A 24 -10.42 -7.68 0.18
C TRP A 24 -11.47 -7.65 1.27
N ASP A 25 -11.72 -8.79 1.89
CA ASP A 25 -12.40 -8.86 3.17
C ASP A 25 -11.37 -8.81 4.29
N ILE A 26 -11.70 -8.07 5.34
CA ILE A 26 -10.92 -8.01 6.57
C ILE A 26 -11.59 -8.95 7.56
N LEU A 27 -10.82 -9.95 8.00
CA LEU A 27 -11.30 -11.03 8.85
C LEU A 27 -10.65 -10.94 10.23
N ALA A 28 -11.43 -11.21 11.27
CA ALA A 28 -10.93 -11.53 12.59
C ALA A 28 -10.30 -12.94 12.60
N GLN A 29 -9.57 -13.29 13.66
CA GLN A 29 -8.88 -14.58 13.76
C GLN A 29 -9.83 -15.79 13.69
N ASP A 30 -11.08 -15.62 14.08
CA ASP A 30 -12.15 -16.62 14.03
C ASP A 30 -12.91 -16.66 12.68
N ASN A 31 -12.42 -15.95 11.67
CA ASN A 31 -13.01 -15.79 10.33
C ASN A 31 -14.27 -14.90 10.28
N PHE A 32 -14.61 -14.17 11.35
CA PHE A 32 -15.69 -13.19 11.29
C PHE A 32 -15.31 -12.01 10.37
N ILE A 33 -16.23 -11.58 9.50
CA ILE A 33 -16.01 -10.46 8.57
C ILE A 33 -16.15 -9.14 9.32
N LEU A 34 -15.05 -8.43 9.46
CA LEU A 34 -14.98 -7.11 10.09
C LEU A 34 -15.32 -5.97 9.12
N GLY A 35 -15.22 -6.23 7.81
CA GLY A 35 -15.56 -5.28 6.75
C GLY A 35 -14.80 -5.58 5.47
N THR A 36 -14.86 -4.67 4.51
CA THR A 36 -14.28 -4.86 3.19
C THR A 36 -13.42 -3.65 2.80
N VAL A 37 -12.23 -3.90 2.26
CA VAL A 37 -11.40 -2.89 1.62
C VAL A 37 -11.62 -2.93 0.11
N LYS A 38 -11.98 -1.78 -0.48
CA LYS A 38 -12.18 -1.64 -1.93
C LYS A 38 -11.84 -0.26 -2.43
N TRP A 39 -11.60 -0.15 -3.73
CA TRP A 39 -11.24 1.12 -4.36
C TRP A 39 -12.44 2.07 -4.39
N LYS A 40 -12.21 3.33 -4.00
CA LYS A 40 -13.18 4.41 -4.09
C LYS A 40 -12.78 5.36 -5.23
N PRO A 41 -13.42 5.28 -6.42
CA PRO A 41 -13.00 6.04 -7.60
C PRO A 41 -13.02 7.56 -7.40
N SER A 42 -13.95 8.08 -6.60
CA SER A 42 -14.06 9.52 -6.32
C SER A 42 -12.87 10.08 -5.55
N TRP A 43 -12.20 9.25 -4.75
CA TRP A 43 -11.07 9.67 -3.91
C TRP A 43 -9.74 9.12 -4.41
N ARG A 44 -9.78 8.20 -5.38
CA ARG A 44 -8.61 7.56 -5.97
C ARG A 44 -7.74 6.86 -4.93
N CYS A 45 -8.38 6.20 -3.97
CA CYS A 45 -7.73 5.41 -2.93
C CYS A 45 -8.56 4.17 -2.58
N TYR A 46 -7.90 3.22 -1.91
CA TYR A 46 -8.57 2.14 -1.19
C TYR A 46 -9.13 2.65 0.13
N VAL A 47 -10.36 2.23 0.42
CA VAL A 47 -11.07 2.58 1.65
C VAL A 47 -11.53 1.31 2.34
N PHE A 48 -11.54 1.34 3.66
CA PHE A 48 -12.16 0.32 4.49
C PHE A 48 -13.62 0.69 4.77
N GLU A 49 -14.54 -0.21 4.45
CA GLU A 49 -15.96 -0.13 4.79
C GLU A 49 -16.25 -1.16 5.90
N PRO A 50 -16.46 -0.73 7.15
CA PRO A 50 -16.68 -1.65 8.26
C PRO A 50 -18.03 -2.37 8.13
N ALA A 51 -18.08 -3.61 8.60
CA ALA A 51 -19.35 -4.30 8.83
C ALA A 51 -20.08 -3.68 10.02
N GLN A 52 -21.40 -3.89 10.10
CA GLN A 52 -22.20 -3.39 11.22
C GLN A 52 -21.71 -3.99 12.55
N GLU A 53 -21.83 -3.21 13.62
CA GLU A 53 -21.49 -3.62 14.99
C GLU A 53 -20.03 -4.06 15.19
N THR A 54 -19.11 -3.56 14.34
CA THR A 54 -17.68 -3.79 14.49
C THR A 54 -16.99 -2.62 15.19
N CYS A 55 -15.97 -2.95 15.98
CA CYS A 55 -15.17 -1.97 16.73
C CYS A 55 -13.69 -2.20 16.47
N PHE A 56 -12.92 -1.12 16.35
CA PHE A 56 -11.50 -1.16 16.11
C PHE A 56 -10.79 -0.28 17.13
N ASN A 57 -9.78 -0.83 17.80
CA ASN A 57 -8.89 -0.02 18.62
C ASN A 57 -7.90 0.75 17.73
N GLY A 58 -7.13 1.66 18.34
CA GLY A 58 -6.17 2.49 17.61
C GLY A 58 -5.18 1.68 16.77
N THR A 59 -4.63 0.58 17.32
CA THR A 59 -3.69 -0.28 16.61
C THR A 59 -4.33 -0.91 15.36
N CYS A 60 -5.53 -1.48 15.49
CA CYS A 60 -6.25 -2.05 14.35
C CYS A 60 -6.50 -1.01 13.25
N LEU A 61 -6.88 0.22 13.63
CA LEU A 61 -7.07 1.31 12.68
C LEU A 61 -5.75 1.69 11.97
N THR A 62 -4.62 1.75 12.69
CA THR A 62 -3.30 2.03 12.10
C THR A 62 -2.90 0.95 11.08
N GLU A 63 -3.11 -0.32 11.38
CA GLU A 63 -2.84 -1.43 10.45
C GLU A 63 -3.71 -1.32 9.17
N LEU A 64 -4.99 -0.96 9.32
CA LEU A 64 -5.90 -0.75 8.20
C LEU A 64 -5.52 0.44 7.34
N VAL A 65 -5.09 1.55 7.95
CA VAL A 65 -4.58 2.73 7.23
C VAL A 65 -3.36 2.35 6.41
N THR A 66 -2.36 1.72 7.05
CA THR A 66 -1.12 1.27 6.40
C THR A 66 -1.41 0.37 5.21
N PHE A 67 -2.35 -0.58 5.37
CA PHE A 67 -2.77 -1.46 4.28
C PHE A 67 -3.44 -0.70 3.13
N CYS A 68 -4.38 0.20 3.42
CA CYS A 68 -5.06 0.99 2.41
C CYS A 68 -4.10 1.87 1.62
N GLU A 69 -3.13 2.52 2.30
CA GLU A 69 -2.12 3.36 1.67
C GLU A 69 -1.18 2.56 0.76
N ALA A 70 -0.72 1.40 1.23
CA ALA A 70 0.16 0.53 0.46
C ALA A 70 -0.51 0.03 -0.82
N GLU A 71 -1.75 -0.48 -0.74
CA GLU A 71 -2.48 -0.93 -1.93
C GLU A 71 -2.89 0.25 -2.83
N THR A 72 -3.16 1.43 -2.26
CA THR A 72 -3.43 2.65 -3.04
C THR A 72 -2.21 3.03 -3.88
N THR A 73 -1.04 3.03 -3.26
CA THR A 73 0.23 3.35 -3.93
C THR A 73 0.49 2.38 -5.08
N LYS A 74 0.32 1.07 -4.84
CA LYS A 74 0.46 0.04 -5.90
C LYS A 74 -0.53 0.24 -7.05
N GLN A 75 -1.76 0.64 -6.75
CA GLN A 75 -2.80 0.84 -7.76
C GLN A 75 -2.59 2.11 -8.60
N LEU A 76 -2.09 3.19 -8.00
CA LEU A 76 -1.79 4.44 -8.69
C LEU A 76 -0.47 4.37 -9.48
N HIS A 77 0.50 3.62 -8.98
CA HIS A 77 1.84 3.51 -9.55
C HIS A 77 2.25 2.04 -9.79
N PRO A 78 1.57 1.32 -10.69
CA PRO A 78 1.81 -0.12 -10.91
C PRO A 78 3.21 -0.44 -11.44
N THR A 79 3.92 0.55 -11.99
CA THR A 79 5.31 0.44 -12.48
C THR A 79 6.37 0.78 -11.43
N ARG A 80 6.01 1.34 -10.27
CA ARG A 80 6.94 1.67 -9.16
C ARG A 80 7.11 0.52 -8.17
N VAL A 81 7.44 -0.67 -8.68
CA VAL A 81 7.88 -1.80 -7.83
C VAL A 81 9.39 -1.71 -7.55
N TYR A 82 10.08 -0.75 -8.16
CA TYR A 82 11.52 -0.55 -8.13
C TYR A 82 11.86 0.91 -7.82
N ASP A 83 11.73 1.36 -6.58
CA ASP A 83 12.23 2.70 -6.21
C ASP A 83 13.20 2.68 -5.01
N ASP A 84 13.22 1.64 -4.15
CA ASP A 84 14.23 1.58 -3.08
C ASP A 84 15.52 0.89 -3.52
N ILE A 85 15.44 -0.27 -4.19
CA ILE A 85 16.64 -1.01 -4.62
C ILE A 85 17.31 -0.32 -5.82
N ASP A 86 16.53 0.22 -6.75
CA ASP A 86 17.06 0.90 -7.93
C ASP A 86 17.60 2.29 -7.61
N ALA A 87 17.00 3.05 -6.69
CA ALA A 87 17.61 4.30 -6.23
C ALA A 87 18.94 4.05 -5.51
N ILE A 88 19.04 3.00 -4.70
CA ILE A 88 20.31 2.62 -4.06
C ILE A 88 21.35 2.20 -5.11
N ARG A 89 20.95 1.40 -6.11
CA ARG A 89 21.84 0.95 -7.20
C ARG A 89 22.28 2.09 -8.11
N ILE A 90 21.37 2.98 -8.49
CA ILE A 90 21.65 4.19 -9.27
C ILE A 90 22.54 5.15 -8.47
N ALA A 91 22.26 5.36 -7.18
CA ALA A 91 23.10 6.19 -6.31
C ALA A 91 24.48 5.56 -6.06
N ALA A 92 24.59 4.23 -6.08
CA ALA A 92 25.88 3.53 -6.04
C ALA A 92 26.63 3.67 -7.38
N GLU A 93 25.96 3.58 -8.53
CA GLU A 93 26.56 3.78 -9.85
C GLU A 93 27.00 5.22 -10.10
N ILE A 94 26.23 6.22 -9.66
CA ILE A 94 26.61 7.64 -9.73
C ILE A 94 27.85 7.91 -8.88
N ARG A 95 27.91 7.35 -7.67
CA ARG A 95 29.10 7.43 -6.79
C ARG A 95 30.31 6.70 -7.37
N ALA A 96 30.12 5.52 -7.95
CA ALA A 96 31.17 4.75 -8.60
C ALA A 96 31.72 5.43 -9.88
N ARG A 97 30.90 6.25 -10.55
CA ARG A 97 31.31 7.01 -11.75
C ARG A 97 31.96 8.36 -11.44
N GLY A 98 32.09 8.75 -10.16
CA GLY A 98 32.76 9.99 -9.77
C GLY A 98 32.11 11.27 -10.31
N LEU A 99 30.83 11.22 -10.71
CA LEU A 99 30.10 12.38 -11.24
C LEU A 99 29.48 13.16 -10.07
N THR A 100 30.33 13.70 -9.19
CA THR A 100 29.96 14.82 -8.33
C THR A 100 30.28 16.08 -9.10
N GLY A 101 29.25 16.74 -9.63
CA GLY A 101 29.38 18.07 -10.19
C GLY A 101 29.75 19.05 -9.08
N GLU A 102 31.04 19.32 -8.92
CA GLU A 102 31.51 20.55 -8.29
C GLU A 102 31.87 21.51 -9.42
N GLY A 103 31.08 22.58 -9.53
CA GLY A 103 31.47 23.74 -10.31
C GLY A 103 32.53 24.51 -9.55
N GLU A 104 33.51 25.07 -10.27
CA GLU A 104 34.21 26.30 -9.93
C GLU A 104 35.10 26.73 -11.09
N GLY A 105 35.16 28.03 -11.38
CA GLY A 105 36.16 28.59 -12.28
C GLY A 105 35.68 29.79 -13.10
N LEU A 106 35.52 30.93 -12.42
CA LEU A 106 35.57 32.27 -13.02
C LEU A 106 36.72 32.39 -14.02
N TYR A 107 36.44 32.82 -15.26
CA TYR A 107 37.21 33.80 -16.04
C TYR A 107 36.29 34.42 -17.09
#